data_AF-A0A915P6M5-F1
#
_entry.id   AF-A0A915P6M5-F1
#
_cell.length_a   1.000
_cell.length_b   1.000
_cell.length_c   1.000
_cell.angle_alpha   90.00
_cell.angle_beta   90.00
_cell.angle_gamma   90.00
#
_symmetry.space_group_name_H-M   'P 1'
#
loop_
_entity.id
_entity.type
_entity.pdbx_description
1 polymer ?
#
loop_
_entity_poly.entity_id
_entity_poly.type
_entity_poly.pdbx_seq_one_letter_code
_entity_poly.pdbx_strand_id
1 'polypeptide(L)' 'GNGYISRPTLKGLLHEIAPDLSDKDLDAAVDEIDEDGSGKIEFEEFWELMAGETD' A
#
# COMPACT_ATOMS: atom_id res chain seq x y z
N GLY A 1 7.04 13.27 11.09
CA GLY A 1 6.10 12.53 10.23
C GLY A 1 5.25 11.65 11.11
N ASN A 2 4.05 11.30 10.65
CA ASN A 2 3.04 10.67 11.51
C ASN A 2 3.21 9.15 11.71
N GLY A 3 4.27 8.53 11.16
CA GLY A 3 4.53 7.09 11.32
C GLY A 3 3.75 6.21 10.34
N TYR A 4 2.66 6.73 9.75
CA TYR A 4 1.79 6.01 8.82
C TYR A 4 1.60 6.74 7.49
N ILE A 5 1.21 5.97 6.47
CA ILE A 5 0.72 6.40 5.17
C ILE A 5 -0.79 6.12 5.11
N SER A 6 -1.59 7.08 4.68
CA SER A 6 -3.03 6.85 4.50
C SER A 6 -3.31 6.06 3.22
N ARG A 7 -4.37 5.23 3.21
CA ARG A 7 -4.86 4.51 2.00
C ARG A 7 -4.82 5.34 0.70
N PRO A 8 -5.38 6.57 0.63
CA PRO A 8 -5.35 7.35 -0.61
C PRO A 8 -3.93 7.76 -1.05
N THR A 9 -3.01 7.95 -0.11
CA THR A 9 -1.61 8.26 -0.41
C THR A 9 -0.88 7.04 -0.94
N LEU A 10 -1.09 5.87 -0.31
CA LEU A 10 -0.52 4.60 -0.80
C LEU A 10 -1.05 4.28 -2.21
N LYS A 11 -2.36 4.44 -2.43
CA LYS A 11 -2.99 4.24 -3.74
C LYS A 11 -2.37 5.13 -4.82
N GLY A 12 -2.08 6.39 -4.50
CA GLY A 12 -1.38 7.31 -5.41
C GLY A 12 0.04 6.85 -5.73
N LEU A 13 0.79 6.38 -4.73
CA LEU A 13 2.13 5.80 -4.90
C LEU A 13 2.09 4.54 -5.78
N LEU A 14 1.17 3.61 -5.51
CA LEU A 14 1.00 2.39 -6.29
C LEU A 14 0.60 2.69 -7.74
N HIS A 15 -0.23 3.71 -7.98
CA HIS A 15 -0.55 4.16 -9.33
C HIS A 15 0.66 4.81 -10.05
N GLU A 16 1.57 5.47 -9.32
CA GLU A 16 2.82 5.96 -9.91
C GLU A 16 3.79 4.83 -10.29
N ILE A 17 3.82 3.76 -9.48
CA ILE A 17 4.68 2.59 -9.72
C ILE A 17 4.11 1.68 -10.82
N ALA A 18 2.79 1.47 -10.80
CA ALA A 18 2.07 0.57 -11.70
C ALA A 18 0.82 1.27 -12.28
N PRO A 19 1.00 2.22 -13.22
CA PRO A 19 -0.09 3.01 -13.81
C PRO A 19 -1.05 2.19 -14.68
N ASP A 20 -0.68 0.96 -15.05
CA ASP A 20 -1.53 0.03 -15.81
C ASP A 20 -2.55 -0.72 -14.93
N LEU A 21 -2.45 -0.63 -13.59
CA LEU A 21 -3.40 -1.24 -12.67
C LEU A 21 -4.68 -0.41 -12.58
N SER A 22 -5.83 -1.09 -12.54
CA SER A 22 -7.11 -0.42 -12.36
C SER A 22 -7.25 0.09 -10.93
N ASP A 23 -8.11 1.10 -10.71
CA ASP A 23 -8.49 1.55 -9.36
C ASP A 23 -8.87 0.40 -8.42
N LYS A 24 -9.51 -0.64 -8.96
CA LYS A 24 -9.94 -1.82 -8.22
C LYS A 24 -8.78 -2.75 -7.84
N ASP A 25 -7.78 -2.87 -8.71
CA ASP A 25 -6.56 -3.65 -8.43
C ASP A 25 -5.69 -2.91 -7.41
N LEU A 26 -5.65 -1.58 -7.50
CA LEU A 26 -5.01 -0.73 -6.50
C LEU A 26 -5.71 -0.80 -5.14
N ASP A 27 -7.05 -0.79 -5.12
CA ASP A 27 -7.82 -0.98 -3.87
C ASP A 27 -7.55 -2.37 -3.27
N ALA A 28 -7.53 -3.41 -4.11
CA ALA A 28 -7.21 -4.77 -3.65
C ALA A 28 -5.79 -4.85 -3.08
N ALA A 29 -4.79 -4.25 -3.75
CA ALA A 29 -3.44 -4.19 -3.24
C ALA A 29 -3.38 -3.45 -1.90
N VAL A 30 -4.04 -2.30 -1.78
CA VAL A 30 -4.13 -1.54 -0.52
C VAL A 30 -4.82 -2.34 0.59
N ASP A 31 -5.87 -3.09 0.27
CA ASP A 31 -6.55 -3.99 1.22
C ASP A 31 -5.67 -5.19 1.62
N GLU A 32 -4.81 -5.70 0.74
CA GLU A 32 -3.85 -6.76 1.07
C GLU A 32 -2.74 -6.26 2.01
N ILE A 33 -2.42 -4.96 1.98
CA ILE A 33 -1.36 -4.36 2.80
C ILE A 33 -1.92 -3.89 4.16
N ASP A 34 -3.13 -3.34 4.19
CA ASP A 34 -3.84 -2.90 5.41
C ASP A 34 -4.49 -4.11 6.10
N GLU A 35 -3.66 -5.08 6.53
CA GLU A 35 -4.11 -6.33 7.16
C GLU A 35 -4.90 -6.10 8.46
N ASP A 36 -4.58 -5.02 9.18
CA ASP A 36 -5.25 -4.65 10.42
C ASP A 36 -6.56 -3.88 10.20
N GLY A 37 -6.85 -3.47 8.95
CA GLY A 37 -8.02 -2.71 8.57
C GLY A 37 -8.12 -1.34 9.24
N SER A 38 -7.00 -0.77 9.70
CA SER A 38 -6.94 0.53 10.35
C SER A 38 -7.17 1.67 9.37
N GLY A 39 -7.11 1.40 8.07
CA GLY A 39 -7.17 2.40 7.01
C GLY A 39 -5.87 3.19 6.90
N LYS A 40 -4.80 2.70 7.51
CA LYS A 40 -3.48 3.32 7.59
C LYS A 40 -2.44 2.24 7.45
N ILE A 41 -1.45 2.52 6.64
CA ILE A 41 -0.30 1.66 6.44
C ILE A 41 0.79 2.17 7.36
N GLU A 42 1.07 1.45 8.42
CA GLU A 42 2.17 1.75 9.32
C GLU A 42 3.52 1.47 8.62
N PHE A 43 4.58 2.06 9.14
CA PHE A 43 5.91 1.93 8.53
C PHE A 43 6.41 0.48 8.44
N GLU A 44 5.98 -0.39 9.36
CA GLU A 44 6.28 -1.82 9.36
C GLU A 44 5.60 -2.54 8.20
N GLU A 45 4.30 -2.31 7.99
CA GLU A 45 3.52 -2.88 6.87
C GLU A 45 4.07 -2.44 5.51
N PHE A 46 4.52 -1.18 5.41
CA PHE A 46 5.17 -0.68 4.20
C PHE A 46 6.51 -1.38 3.90
N TRP A 47 7.29 -1.72 4.94
CA TRP A 47 8.54 -2.45 4.78
C TRP A 47 8.32 -3.90 4.36
N GLU A 48 7.30 -4.57 4.92
CA GLU A 48 6.95 -5.93 4.50
C GLU A 48 6.51 -5.97 3.04
N LEU A 49 5.76 -4.96 2.60
CA LEU A 49 5.37 -4.79 1.19
C LEU A 49 6.59 -4.65 0.26
N MET A 50 7.55 -3.78 0.62
CA MET A 50 8.77 -3.55 -0.17
C MET A 50 9.77 -4.71 -0.08
N ALA A 51 9.78 -5.45 1.03
CA ALA A 51 10.65 -6.60 1.26
C ALA A 51 10.07 -7.91 0.72
N GLY A 52 8.77 -7.96 0.43
CA GLY A 52 8.06 -9.12 -0.13
C GLY A 52 8.47 -9.48 -1.56
N GLU A 53 9.19 -8.61 -2.29
CA GLU A 53 9.79 -8.90 -3.59
C GLU A 53 11.26 -9.36 -3.46
N THR A 54 11.54 -10.38 -2.65
CA THR A 54 12.84 -11.07 -2.71
C THR A 54 12.66 -12.57 -2.47
N ASP A 55 12.37 -13.31 -3.54
CA ASP A 55 12.96 -14.64 -3.74
C ASP A 55 14.08 -14.53 -4.78
#